data_AF-A0A673U335-F1
#
_entry.id   AF-A0A673U335-F1
#
_cell.length_a   1.000
_cell.length_b   1.000
_cell.length_c   1.000
_cell.angle_alpha   90.00
_cell.angle_beta   90.00
_cell.angle_gamma   90.00
#
_symmetry.space_group_name_H-M   'P 1'
#
loop_
_entity.id
_entity.type
_entity.pdbx_description
1 polymer ?
#
loop_
_entity_poly.entity_id
_entity_poly.type
_entity_poly.pdbx_seq_one_letter_code
_entity_poly.pdbx_strand_id
1 'polypeptide(L)'
;MSRPTGPSVVPTGEDMAQERPACALEPELVQRLLLTCREAKKSAYCPYSHFRVGAALLTRDGRIFSGCNIENICFPMGVCAERTAIQKAISEGHREFRAIAISSDLQDDFISPCGACRQVMREACKPDTVSRTHFPNSAENVTIKALSSQYARHRHVAGEGKWRGRNGFQHHCHVQGHGR
;
A
#
# COMPACT_ATOMS: atom_id res chain seq x y z
N MET A 1 35.45 22.68 56.97
CA MET A 1 34.14 22.07 57.25
C MET A 1 33.66 21.40 55.98
N SER A 2 33.99 20.12 55.83
CA SER A 2 33.80 19.30 54.64
C SER A 2 32.34 18.87 54.55
N ARG A 3 31.64 19.24 53.46
CA ARG A 3 30.27 18.76 53.22
C ARG A 3 30.28 17.26 52.91
N PRO A 4 29.38 16.45 53.47
CA PRO A 4 29.28 15.05 53.12
C PRO A 4 28.66 14.91 51.72
N THR A 5 29.34 14.19 50.83
CA THR A 5 28.83 13.76 49.53
C THR A 5 27.79 12.67 49.75
N GLY A 6 26.52 12.96 49.48
CA GLY A 6 25.45 11.95 49.48
C GLY A 6 25.68 10.88 48.41
N PRO A 7 25.16 9.65 48.61
CA PRO A 7 25.34 8.58 47.65
C PRO A 7 24.66 8.93 46.32
N SER A 8 25.43 8.83 45.24
CA SER A 8 24.97 8.82 43.86
C SER A 8 23.88 7.75 43.72
N VAL A 9 22.62 8.17 43.62
CA VAL A 9 21.52 7.28 43.25
C VAL A 9 21.74 6.90 41.79
N VAL A 10 22.38 5.75 41.60
CA VAL A 10 22.42 5.05 40.32
C VAL A 10 20.96 4.64 40.03
N PRO A 11 20.36 5.09 38.93
CA PRO A 11 19.02 4.64 38.58
C PRO A 11 19.09 3.14 38.27
N THR A 12 18.38 2.34 39.06
CA THR A 12 18.15 0.93 38.81
C THR A 12 17.41 0.77 37.48
N GLY A 13 17.96 -0.07 36.61
CA GLY A 13 17.54 -0.23 35.22
C GLY A 13 16.17 -0.88 35.06
N GLU A 14 15.11 -0.10 35.24
CA GLU A 14 13.72 -0.47 34.89
C GLU A 14 12.98 0.67 34.18
N ASP A 15 13.70 1.59 33.54
CA ASP A 15 13.12 2.71 32.77
C ASP A 15 13.73 2.82 31.36
N MET A 16 13.82 1.68 30.67
CA MET A 16 14.04 1.67 29.22
C MET A 16 12.73 1.32 28.53
N ALA A 17 11.93 2.36 28.29
CA ALA A 17 11.02 2.37 27.16
C ALA A 17 11.86 2.05 25.92
N GLN A 18 11.87 0.79 25.51
CA GLN A 18 12.57 0.33 24.32
C GLN A 18 12.07 1.19 23.15
N GLU A 19 12.96 2.02 22.61
CA GLU A 19 12.77 2.67 21.32
C GLU A 19 12.62 1.57 20.27
N ARG A 20 11.38 1.19 19.98
CA ARG A 20 11.04 0.22 18.95
C ARG A 20 11.49 0.78 17.61
N PRO A 21 12.26 0.04 16.78
CA PRO A 21 12.70 0.54 15.49
C PRO A 21 11.48 0.93 14.67
N ALA A 22 11.50 2.13 14.08
CA ALA A 22 10.39 2.77 13.35
C ALA A 22 9.77 1.92 12.21
N CYS A 23 10.39 0.79 11.87
CA CYS A 23 10.04 -0.10 10.75
C CYS A 23 9.31 -1.39 11.18
N ALA A 24 9.32 -1.78 12.46
CA ALA A 24 8.70 -3.04 12.88
C ALA A 24 7.22 -2.85 13.20
N LEU A 25 6.33 -3.39 12.35
CA LEU A 25 4.92 -3.57 12.68
C LEU A 25 4.78 -4.74 13.67
N GLU A 26 3.90 -4.59 14.66
CA GLU A 26 3.62 -5.68 15.59
C GLU A 26 3.04 -6.90 14.87
N PRO A 27 3.45 -8.13 15.21
CA PRO A 27 2.97 -9.34 14.55
C PRO A 27 1.44 -9.46 14.53
N GLU A 28 0.78 -9.07 15.62
CA GLU A 28 -0.68 -9.07 15.72
C GLU A 28 -1.33 -8.08 14.73
N LEU A 29 -0.75 -6.89 14.57
CA LEU A 29 -1.24 -5.91 13.59
C LEU A 29 -1.04 -6.40 12.16
N VAL A 30 0.07 -7.07 11.88
CA VAL A 30 0.32 -7.70 10.59
C VAL A 30 -0.74 -8.77 10.30
N GLN A 31 -1.05 -9.63 11.27
CA GLN A 31 -2.09 -10.64 11.12
C GLN A 31 -3.46 -10.01 10.89
N ARG A 32 -3.84 -8.98 11.66
CA ARG A 32 -5.09 -8.25 11.46
C ARG A 32 -5.18 -7.61 10.08
N LEU A 33 -4.11 -7.00 9.59
CA LEU A 33 -4.05 -6.43 8.24
C LEU A 33 -4.27 -7.50 7.16
N LEU A 34 -3.58 -8.63 7.28
CA LEU A 34 -3.70 -9.74 6.32
C LEU A 34 -5.10 -10.35 6.30
N LEU A 35 -5.69 -10.58 7.47
CA LEU A 35 -7.07 -11.07 7.56
C LEU A 35 -8.06 -10.06 6.98
N THR A 36 -7.86 -8.77 7.28
CA THR A 36 -8.76 -7.71 6.81
C THR A 36 -8.71 -7.52 5.30
N CYS A 37 -7.52 -7.56 4.66
CA CYS A 37 -7.45 -7.42 3.20
C CYS A 37 -8.01 -8.65 2.47
N ARG A 38 -7.82 -9.86 3.03
CA ARG A 38 -8.44 -11.09 2.51
C ARG A 38 -9.96 -11.04 2.61
N GLU A 39 -10.50 -10.52 3.72
CA GLU A 39 -11.95 -10.36 3.88
C GLU A 39 -12.50 -9.30 2.91
N ALA A 40 -11.81 -8.16 2.80
CA ALA A 40 -12.21 -7.07 1.90
C ALA A 40 -12.35 -7.53 0.45
N LYS A 41 -11.50 -8.46 0.00
CA LYS A 41 -11.55 -9.06 -1.34
C LYS A 41 -12.92 -9.67 -1.67
N LYS A 42 -13.65 -10.20 -0.68
CA LYS A 42 -14.98 -10.78 -0.89
C LYS A 42 -16.04 -9.77 -1.31
N SER A 43 -15.82 -8.48 -1.04
CA SER A 43 -16.73 -7.39 -1.41
C SER A 43 -16.41 -6.78 -2.78
N ALA A 44 -15.41 -7.31 -3.50
CA ALA A 44 -15.01 -6.78 -4.80
C ALA A 44 -16.17 -6.83 -5.81
N TYR A 45 -16.42 -5.70 -6.47
CA TYR A 45 -17.34 -5.62 -7.60
C TYR A 45 -16.50 -5.68 -8.88
N CYS A 46 -16.30 -6.89 -9.40
CA CYS A 46 -15.47 -7.11 -10.59
C CYS A 46 -16.13 -8.05 -11.61
N PRO A 47 -17.30 -7.70 -12.16
CA PRO A 47 -18.02 -8.57 -13.10
C PRO A 47 -17.35 -8.69 -14.46
N TYR A 48 -16.34 -7.86 -14.79
CA TYR A 48 -15.69 -7.85 -16.10
C TYR A 48 -14.40 -8.66 -16.09
N SER A 49 -13.52 -8.44 -15.10
CA SER A 49 -12.27 -9.21 -15.00
C SER A 49 -12.40 -10.50 -14.22
N HIS A 50 -13.40 -10.60 -13.33
CA HIS A 50 -13.52 -11.64 -12.31
C HIS A 50 -12.28 -11.76 -11.40
N PHE A 51 -11.44 -10.72 -11.37
CA PHE A 51 -10.20 -10.70 -10.60
C PHE A 51 -10.38 -9.84 -9.35
N ARG A 52 -10.54 -10.50 -8.19
CA ARG A 52 -10.82 -9.81 -6.94
C ARG A 52 -9.53 -9.37 -6.27
N VAL A 53 -9.52 -8.13 -5.79
CA VAL A 53 -8.44 -7.54 -5.01
C VAL A 53 -9.03 -6.90 -3.77
N GLY A 54 -8.41 -7.17 -2.62
CA GLY A 54 -8.72 -6.53 -1.35
C GLY A 54 -7.49 -5.81 -0.79
N ALA A 55 -7.72 -4.70 -0.12
CA ALA A 55 -6.69 -3.91 0.56
C ALA A 55 -7.11 -3.59 1.99
N ALA A 56 -6.13 -3.44 2.88
CA ALA A 56 -6.31 -2.99 4.26
C ALA A 56 -5.22 -1.98 4.60
N LEU A 57 -5.61 -0.78 5.04
CA LEU A 57 -4.74 0.34 5.36
C LEU A 57 -4.75 0.58 6.87
N LEU A 58 -3.57 0.52 7.48
CA LEU A 58 -3.34 0.79 8.90
C LEU A 58 -2.95 2.25 9.10
N THR A 59 -3.72 2.96 9.91
CA THR A 59 -3.43 4.34 10.33
C THR A 59 -2.44 4.38 11.50
N ARG A 60 -1.94 5.57 11.84
CA ARG A 60 -1.02 5.78 12.97
C ARG A 60 -1.64 5.40 14.32
N ASP A 61 -2.91 5.72 14.53
CA ASP A 61 -3.70 5.41 15.73
C ASP A 61 -4.18 3.95 15.80
N GLY A 62 -3.83 3.11 14.82
CA GLY A 62 -4.10 1.67 14.85
C GLY A 62 -5.45 1.26 14.26
N ARG A 63 -6.20 2.19 13.66
CA ARG A 63 -7.42 1.91 12.92
C ARG A 63 -7.09 1.28 11.57
N ILE A 64 -7.96 0.38 11.10
CA ILE A 64 -7.81 -0.31 9.83
C ILE A 64 -8.97 0.05 8.91
N PHE A 65 -8.63 0.52 7.70
CA PHE A 65 -9.57 0.80 6.63
C PHE A 65 -9.42 -0.23 5.52
N SER A 66 -10.49 -0.95 5.22
CA SER A 66 -10.52 -1.91 4.12
C SER A 66 -11.06 -1.27 2.83
N GLY A 67 -10.64 -1.85 1.70
CA GLY A 67 -11.13 -1.50 0.37
C GLY A 67 -11.05 -2.71 -0.57
N CYS A 68 -11.83 -2.65 -1.65
CA CYS A 68 -11.82 -3.65 -2.72
C CYS A 68 -11.84 -2.95 -4.09
N ASN A 69 -11.50 -3.68 -5.15
CA ASN A 69 -11.65 -3.15 -6.50
C ASN A 69 -13.13 -3.08 -6.90
N ILE A 70 -13.49 -1.99 -7.54
CA ILE A 70 -14.84 -1.71 -8.05
C ILE A 70 -14.69 -1.34 -9.52
N GLU A 71 -15.19 -2.21 -10.38
CA GLU A 71 -15.11 -2.06 -11.82
C GLU A 71 -16.30 -1.29 -12.37
N ASN A 72 -16.15 -0.82 -13.60
CA ASN A 72 -17.19 -0.13 -14.34
C ASN A 72 -17.13 -0.58 -15.80
N ILE A 73 -18.26 -0.53 -16.51
CA ILE A 73 -18.32 -0.84 -17.94
C ILE A 73 -17.37 0.04 -18.75
N CYS A 74 -17.23 1.31 -18.35
CA CYS A 74 -16.16 2.18 -18.81
C CYS A 74 -14.91 1.87 -18.00
N PHE A 75 -14.04 0.98 -18.51
CA PHE A 75 -12.89 0.44 -17.77
C PHE A 75 -12.01 1.49 -17.08
N PRO A 76 -11.72 2.67 -17.68
CA PRO A 76 -10.93 3.71 -17.01
C PRO A 76 -11.57 4.29 -15.74
N MET A 77 -12.88 4.15 -15.56
CA MET A 77 -13.62 4.64 -14.38
C MET A 77 -13.54 3.67 -13.18
N GLY A 78 -12.98 2.48 -13.37
CA GLY A 78 -12.77 1.53 -12.28
C GLY A 78 -11.76 2.03 -11.23
N VAL A 79 -11.94 1.61 -9.98
CA VAL A 79 -11.06 1.94 -8.86
C VAL A 79 -10.44 0.67 -8.27
N CYS A 80 -9.14 0.74 -7.95
CA CYS A 80 -8.41 -0.37 -7.34
C CYS A 80 -8.61 -0.39 -5.82
N ALA A 81 -8.43 -1.55 -5.21
CA ALA A 81 -8.64 -1.77 -3.78
C ALA A 81 -7.85 -0.82 -2.89
N GLU A 82 -6.59 -0.54 -3.25
CA GLU A 82 -5.70 0.34 -2.50
C GLU A 82 -6.23 1.77 -2.48
N ARG A 83 -6.69 2.26 -3.63
CA ARG A 83 -7.29 3.59 -3.77
C ARG A 83 -8.58 3.67 -2.96
N THR A 84 -9.43 2.65 -3.03
CA THR A 84 -10.66 2.57 -2.21
C THR A 84 -10.34 2.67 -0.71
N ALA A 85 -9.36 1.91 -0.21
CA ALA A 85 -8.99 1.93 1.21
C ALA A 85 -8.41 3.29 1.66
N ILE A 86 -7.54 3.88 0.84
CA ILE A 86 -6.94 5.20 1.10
C ILE A 86 -8.00 6.31 1.07
N GLN A 87 -8.84 6.33 0.05
CA GLN A 87 -9.92 7.32 -0.09
C GLN A 87 -10.88 7.26 1.10
N LYS A 88 -11.26 6.05 1.52
CA LYS A 88 -12.10 5.86 2.70
C LYS A 88 -11.46 6.45 3.96
N ALA A 89 -10.21 6.09 4.25
CA ALA A 89 -9.49 6.60 5.42
C ALA A 89 -9.40 8.14 5.42
N ILE A 90 -9.02 8.73 4.28
CA ILE A 90 -8.93 10.19 4.13
C ILE A 90 -10.29 10.86 4.33
N SER A 91 -11.35 10.30 3.76
CA SER A 91 -12.71 10.83 3.89
C SER A 91 -13.23 10.80 5.34
N GLU A 92 -12.73 9.87 6.14
CA GLU A 92 -13.03 9.75 7.58
C GLU A 92 -12.03 10.53 8.46
N GLY A 93 -11.20 11.40 7.88
CA GLY A 93 -10.30 12.30 8.59
C GLY A 93 -8.91 11.74 8.91
N HIS A 94 -8.58 10.53 8.45
CA HIS A 94 -7.28 9.89 8.71
C HIS A 94 -6.28 10.21 7.60
N ARG A 95 -5.13 10.80 7.95
CA ARG A 95 -4.09 11.21 6.99
C ARG A 95 -2.69 10.71 7.32
N GLU A 96 -2.54 9.93 8.39
CA GLU A 96 -1.27 9.34 8.78
C GLU A 96 -1.34 7.82 8.74
N PHE A 97 -0.55 7.21 7.86
CA PHE A 97 -0.60 5.77 7.57
C PHE A 97 0.73 5.07 7.88
N ARG A 98 0.64 3.88 8.48
CA ARG A 98 1.80 3.05 8.84
C ARG A 98 2.05 1.94 7.83
N ALA A 99 1.00 1.31 7.34
CA ALA A 99 1.13 0.20 6.41
C ALA A 99 -0.12 -0.02 5.57
N ILE A 100 0.03 -0.68 4.42
CA ILE A 100 -1.06 -1.19 3.61
C ILE A 100 -0.79 -2.65 3.25
N ALA A 101 -1.79 -3.52 3.37
CA ALA A 101 -1.74 -4.91 2.94
C ALA A 101 -2.67 -5.14 1.73
N ILE A 102 -2.23 -5.90 0.74
CA ILE A 102 -2.97 -6.18 -0.50
C ILE A 102 -3.06 -7.70 -0.70
N SER A 103 -4.25 -8.18 -1.06
CA SER A 103 -4.54 -9.58 -1.37
C SER A 103 -5.30 -9.69 -2.69
N SER A 104 -4.99 -10.72 -3.49
CA SER A 104 -5.69 -11.03 -4.72
C SER A 104 -6.04 -12.52 -4.81
N ASP A 105 -6.59 -12.95 -5.95
CA ASP A 105 -6.81 -14.35 -6.29
C ASP A 105 -5.57 -15.03 -6.93
N LEU A 106 -4.42 -14.34 -7.03
CA LEU A 106 -3.17 -14.97 -7.45
C LEU A 106 -2.71 -15.98 -6.40
N GLN A 107 -2.36 -17.18 -6.84
CA GLN A 107 -1.91 -18.28 -5.99
C GLN A 107 -0.38 -18.41 -5.99
N ASP A 108 0.25 -18.19 -7.13
CA ASP A 108 1.67 -18.45 -7.35
C ASP A 108 2.53 -17.19 -7.46
N ASP A 109 1.94 -16.01 -7.24
CA ASP A 109 2.63 -14.73 -7.39
C ASP A 109 2.08 -13.64 -6.47
N PHE A 110 2.92 -12.65 -6.16
CA PHE A 110 2.53 -11.48 -5.39
C PHE A 110 1.82 -10.46 -6.28
N ILE A 111 0.67 -9.95 -5.82
CA ILE A 111 0.05 -8.81 -6.49
C ILE A 111 0.82 -7.53 -6.21
N SER A 112 1.27 -6.85 -7.26
CA SER A 112 1.92 -5.54 -7.13
C SER A 112 0.91 -4.39 -7.34
N PRO A 113 0.96 -3.30 -6.55
CA PRO A 113 0.10 -2.16 -6.78
C PRO A 113 0.37 -1.52 -8.15
N CYS A 114 -0.69 -1.14 -8.86
CA CYS A 114 -0.57 -0.52 -10.18
C CYS A 114 0.05 0.88 -10.10
N GLY A 115 0.49 1.43 -11.24
CA GLY A 115 1.13 2.75 -11.29
C GLY A 115 0.28 3.87 -10.67
N ALA A 116 -1.03 3.87 -10.90
CA ALA A 116 -1.95 4.85 -10.31
C ALA A 116 -2.03 4.73 -8.78
N CYS A 117 -2.13 3.50 -8.25
CA CYS A 117 -2.11 3.26 -6.80
C CYS A 117 -0.81 3.73 -6.16
N ARG A 118 0.33 3.45 -6.80
CA ARG A 118 1.64 3.90 -6.31
C ARG A 118 1.74 5.42 -6.22
N GLN A 119 1.16 6.15 -7.17
CA GLN A 119 1.14 7.62 -7.10
C GLN A 119 0.24 8.13 -5.97
N VAL A 120 -0.94 7.55 -5.78
CA VAL A 120 -1.81 7.89 -4.65
C VAL A 120 -1.14 7.58 -3.31
N MET A 121 -0.46 6.43 -3.19
CA MET A 121 0.31 6.11 -2.00
C MET A 121 1.46 7.10 -1.77
N ARG A 122 2.14 7.54 -2.82
CA ARG A 122 3.22 8.52 -2.71
C ARG A 122 2.73 9.89 -2.21
N GLU A 123 1.51 10.28 -2.60
CA GLU A 123 0.87 11.50 -2.13
C GLU A 123 0.37 11.36 -0.68
N ALA A 124 -0.25 10.23 -0.36
CA ALA A 124 -0.99 10.05 0.89
C ALA A 124 -0.13 9.48 2.04
N CYS A 125 0.93 8.72 1.74
CA CYS A 125 1.73 7.98 2.72
C CYS A 125 3.15 8.56 2.85
N LYS A 126 3.76 8.33 4.02
CA LYS A 126 5.18 8.65 4.23
C LYS A 126 6.05 7.69 3.40
N PRO A 127 7.27 8.10 2.98
CA PRO A 127 8.17 7.25 2.19
C PRO A 127 8.46 5.88 2.82
N ASP A 128 8.49 5.83 4.15
CA ASP A 128 8.80 4.63 4.95
C ASP A 128 7.57 3.78 5.28
N THR A 129 6.36 4.19 4.87
CA THR A 129 5.15 3.38 5.00
C THR A 129 5.36 2.03 4.30
N VAL A 130 4.98 0.94 4.96
CA VAL A 130 5.18 -0.43 4.45
C VAL A 130 3.99 -0.87 3.60
N SER A 131 4.24 -1.26 2.35
CA SER A 131 3.29 -1.98 1.52
C SER A 131 3.59 -3.47 1.58
N ARG A 132 2.61 -4.28 1.98
CA ARG A 132 2.71 -5.73 2.08
C ARG A 132 1.78 -6.38 1.06
N THR A 133 2.32 -7.27 0.25
CA THR A 133 1.56 -8.06 -0.73
C THR A 133 1.55 -9.50 -0.25
N HIS A 134 0.43 -10.19 -0.43
CA HIS A 134 0.22 -11.52 0.14
C HIS A 134 -0.30 -12.51 -0.91
N PHE A 135 0.39 -13.64 -1.05
CA PHE A 135 -0.07 -14.83 -1.76
C PHE A 135 -0.20 -16.01 -0.76
N PRO A 136 -0.95 -17.08 -1.06
CA PRO A 136 -1.13 -18.21 -0.14
C PRO A 136 0.20 -18.70 0.48
N ASN A 137 0.31 -18.61 1.81
CA ASN A 137 1.47 -19.01 2.61
C ASN A 137 2.74 -18.14 2.49
N SER A 138 2.67 -16.96 1.86
CA SER A 138 3.81 -16.03 1.79
C SER A 138 3.41 -14.57 1.75
N ALA A 139 4.32 -13.70 2.15
CA ALA A 139 4.12 -12.25 2.11
C ALA A 139 5.42 -11.52 1.79
N GLU A 140 5.33 -10.53 0.91
CA GLU A 140 6.43 -9.65 0.54
C GLU A 140 6.18 -8.24 1.10
N ASN A 141 7.24 -7.59 1.59
CA ASN A 141 7.19 -6.24 2.14
C ASN A 141 8.06 -5.31 1.29
N VAL A 142 7.50 -4.17 0.88
CA VAL A 142 8.21 -3.12 0.15
C VAL A 142 7.80 -1.76 0.70
N THR A 143 8.73 -0.81 0.83
CA THR A 143 8.39 0.56 1.24
C THR A 143 7.76 1.36 0.09
N ILE A 144 6.93 2.36 0.40
CA ILE A 144 6.35 3.25 -0.61
C ILE A 144 7.44 3.93 -1.45
N LYS A 145 8.56 4.33 -0.82
CA LYS A 145 9.74 4.86 -1.52
C LYS A 145 10.22 3.90 -2.60
N ALA A 146 10.49 2.64 -2.25
CA ALA A 146 11.01 1.65 -3.19
C ALA A 146 10.01 1.32 -4.32
N LEU A 147 8.71 1.27 -4.03
CA LEU A 147 7.66 1.07 -5.04
C LEU A 147 7.61 2.21 -6.06
N SER A 148 7.82 3.46 -5.63
CA SER A 148 7.81 4.62 -6.52
C SER A 148 9.07 4.73 -7.39
N SER A 149 10.23 4.28 -6.87
CA SER A 149 11.51 4.30 -7.59
C SER A 149 11.58 3.36 -8.79
N GLN A 150 10.74 2.31 -8.82
CA GLN A 150 10.68 1.38 -9.96
C GLN A 150 10.19 2.05 -11.26
N TYR A 151 9.62 3.26 -11.18
CA TYR A 151 9.25 4.06 -12.36
C TYR A 151 10.46 4.75 -13.01
N ALA A 152 11.53 5.04 -12.25
CA ALA A 152 12.69 5.79 -12.75
C ALA A 152 13.64 4.98 -13.65
N ARG A 153 13.54 3.64 -13.67
CA ARG A 153 14.42 2.78 -14.48
C ARG A 153 13.96 2.59 -15.94
N HIS A 154 12.76 3.05 -16.31
CA HIS A 154 12.25 2.91 -17.68
C HIS A 154 12.41 4.17 -18.55
N ARG A 155 13.29 5.11 -18.17
CA ARG A 155 13.53 6.33 -18.97
C ARG A 155 14.59 6.20 -20.07
N HIS A 156 15.22 5.03 -20.21
CA HIS A 156 16.19 4.72 -21.27
C HIS A 156 15.97 3.33 -21.86
N VAL A 157 14.79 3.05 -22.40
CA VAL A 157 14.63 2.12 -23.53
C VAL A 157 13.58 2.72 -24.45
N ALA A 158 14.01 3.67 -25.30
CA ALA A 158 13.34 3.92 -26.56
C ALA A 158 13.63 2.69 -27.43
N GLY A 159 12.72 1.73 -27.42
CA GLY A 159 12.86 0.46 -28.12
C GLY A 159 11.56 -0.32 -28.03
N GLU A 160 10.81 -0.28 -29.13
CA GLU A 160 9.64 -1.08 -29.49
C GLU A 160 9.30 -2.26 -28.54
N GLY A 161 8.47 -1.99 -27.53
CA GLY A 161 7.92 -3.01 -26.64
C GLY A 161 6.45 -3.30 -26.96
N LYS A 162 6.20 -4.25 -27.86
CA LYS A 162 4.87 -4.80 -28.17
C LYS A 162 4.18 -5.28 -26.89
N TRP A 163 3.14 -4.58 -26.46
CA TRP A 163 2.11 -5.15 -25.58
C TRP A 163 1.25 -6.12 -26.42
N ARG A 164 1.52 -7.44 -26.35
CA ARG A 164 0.57 -8.45 -26.86
C ARG A 164 -0.56 -8.60 -25.83
N GLY A 165 -1.54 -7.71 -25.92
CA GLY A 165 -2.89 -7.99 -25.42
C GLY A 165 -3.51 -9.10 -26.27
N ARG A 166 -4.09 -10.13 -25.62
CA ARG A 166 -4.66 -11.28 -26.32
C ARG A 166 -5.99 -10.97 -27.05
N ASN A 167 -6.51 -9.75 -26.96
CA ASN A 167 -7.68 -9.29 -27.73
C ASN A 167 -7.31 -7.99 -28.46
N GLY A 168 -7.16 -8.08 -29.79
CA GLY A 168 -6.67 -7.00 -30.65
C GLY A 168 -7.65 -5.85 -30.85
N PHE A 169 -7.72 -4.93 -29.89
CA PHE A 169 -8.29 -3.60 -30.11
C PHE A 169 -7.18 -2.55 -30.03
N GLN A 170 -6.74 -2.07 -31.20
CA GLN A 170 -5.89 -0.89 -31.32
C GLN A 170 -6.80 0.35 -31.24
N HIS A 171 -6.78 1.06 -30.11
CA HIS A 171 -7.30 2.43 -30.08
C HIS A 171 -6.14 3.40 -30.28
N HIS A 172 -6.02 3.92 -31.50
CA HIS A 172 -5.24 5.13 -31.77
C HIS A 172 -5.96 6.32 -31.12
N CYS A 173 -5.41 6.83 -30.02
CA CYS A 173 -5.88 8.09 -29.43
C CYS A 173 -5.16 9.25 -30.14
N HIS A 174 -5.83 9.91 -31.08
CA HIS A 174 -5.37 11.14 -31.70
C HIS A 174 -5.70 12.30 -30.74
N VAL A 175 -4.68 12.86 -30.09
CA VAL A 175 -4.83 14.08 -29.29
C VAL A 175 -4.79 15.27 -30.26
N GLN A 176 -5.95 15.77 -30.68
CA GLN A 176 -6.03 17.09 -31.30
C GLN A 176 -5.89 18.15 -30.21
N GLY A 177 -4.74 18.81 -30.18
CA GLY A 177 -4.53 19.98 -29.32
C GLY A 177 -5.31 21.17 -29.85
N HIS A 178 -6.35 21.59 -29.13
CA HIS A 178 -6.86 22.95 -29.28
C HIS A 178 -6.07 23.86 -28.35
N GLY A 179 -5.18 24.65 -28.96
CA GLY A 179 -4.59 25.83 -28.34
C GLY A 179 -5.67 26.87 -28.06
N ARG A 180 -5.47 27.61 -26.98
CA ARG A 180 -6.22 28.83 -26.66
C ARG A 180 -5.90 29.94 -27.64
#